data_AF-A0A2H9TAH6-F1
#
_entry.id   AF-A0A2H9TAH6-F1
#
_cell.length_a   1.000
_cell.length_b   1.000
_cell.length_c   1.000
_cell.angle_alpha   90.00
_cell.angle_beta   90.00
_cell.angle_gamma   90.00
#
_symmetry.space_group_name_H-M   'P 1'
#
loop_
_entity.id
_entity.type
_entity.pdbx_description
1 polymer ?
#
loop_
_entity_poly.entity_id
_entity_poly.type
_entity_poly.pdbx_seq_one_letter_code
_entity_poly.pdbx_strand_id
1 'polypeptide(L)'
;MLTETMNTLLQQRIETLYQLAEAYYLSSFPKPEIKMNLRGETAGQAYLQRNIIRFNAILLKENTSHFLKHTVAHEVAHLIAFQYYGKNIQPHGMQWQWIMKTVFSIPADRCHNYNTANAAVRPFLYQCQCKNKIIRFSSTRHKRVQQGTIYQCRTCKNPIVEIISDQPSCQ
;
A
#
# COMPACT_ATOMS: atom_id res chain seq x y z
N MET A 1 18.28 -2.68 16.68
CA MET A 1 19.36 -2.20 15.79
C MET A 1 18.89 -2.00 14.34
N LEU A 2 18.64 -3.01 13.49
CA LEU A 2 18.25 -2.77 12.08
C LEU A 2 16.88 -2.07 11.89
N THR A 3 15.89 -2.37 12.74
CA THR A 3 14.56 -1.76 12.69
C THR A 3 14.56 -0.29 13.09
N GLU A 4 15.43 0.06 14.02
CA GLU A 4 15.57 1.41 14.57
C GLU A 4 16.21 2.35 13.55
N THR A 5 17.28 1.91 12.88
CA THR A 5 17.90 2.66 11.78
C THR A 5 16.93 2.91 10.62
N MET A 6 16.10 1.92 10.26
CA MET A 6 15.11 2.10 9.18
C MET A 6 14.00 3.09 9.56
N ASN A 7 13.52 3.06 10.80
CA ASN A 7 12.54 4.03 11.28
C ASN A 7 13.11 5.45 11.26
N THR A 8 14.36 5.63 11.67
CA THR A 8 15.05 6.93 11.62
C THR A 8 15.16 7.45 10.18
N LEU A 9 15.60 6.63 9.23
CA LEU A 9 15.68 7.04 7.81
C LEU A 9 14.31 7.39 7.23
N LEU A 10 13.27 6.64 7.59
CA LEU A 10 11.90 6.92 7.18
C LEU A 10 11.43 8.28 7.71
N GLN A 11 11.62 8.53 9.02
CA GLN A 11 11.24 9.80 9.65
C GLN A 11 12.01 10.99 9.06
N GLN A 12 13.34 10.86 8.90
CA GLN A 12 14.17 11.89 8.26
C GLN A 12 13.68 12.19 6.85
N ARG A 13 13.36 11.15 6.07
CA ARG A 13 12.86 11.33 4.71
C ARG A 13 11.52 12.06 4.67
N ILE A 14 10.60 11.71 5.56
CA ILE A 14 9.31 12.40 5.69
C ILE A 14 9.55 13.86 6.06
N GLU A 15 10.40 14.11 7.05
CA GLU A 15 10.75 15.46 7.50
C GLU A 15 11.29 16.30 6.35
N THR A 16 12.26 15.79 5.58
CA THR A 16 12.80 16.49 4.42
C THR A 16 11.72 16.83 3.38
N LEU A 17 10.79 15.91 3.11
CA LEU A 17 9.71 16.15 2.15
C LEU A 17 8.73 17.22 2.65
N TYR A 18 8.40 17.22 3.94
CA TYR A 18 7.59 18.29 4.54
C TYR A 18 8.32 19.63 4.46
N GLN A 19 9.60 19.70 4.85
CA GLN A 19 10.39 20.93 4.77
C GLN A 19 10.48 21.49 3.34
N LEU A 20 10.64 20.63 2.33
CA LEU A 20 10.64 21.05 0.92
C LEU A 20 9.31 21.69 0.53
N ALA A 21 8.18 21.09 0.94
CA ALA A 21 6.88 21.63 0.65
C ALA A 21 6.59 22.92 1.44
N GLU A 22 6.97 22.98 2.71
CA GLU A 22 6.77 24.16 3.55
C GLU A 22 7.56 25.35 3.01
N ALA A 23 8.81 25.12 2.58
CA ALA A 23 9.64 26.13 1.92
C ALA A 23 9.03 26.58 0.58
N TYR A 24 8.49 25.65 -0.21
CA TYR A 24 7.92 25.96 -1.53
C TYR A 24 6.59 26.75 -1.43
N TYR A 25 5.70 26.35 -0.52
CA TYR A 25 4.36 26.95 -0.37
C TYR A 25 4.32 28.08 0.65
N LEU A 26 5.43 28.37 1.34
CA LEU A 26 5.52 29.37 2.41
C LEU A 26 4.44 29.18 3.49
N SER A 27 4.14 27.91 3.81
CA SER A 27 3.10 27.51 4.75
C SER A 27 3.54 26.26 5.49
N SER A 28 3.16 26.13 6.77
CA SER A 28 3.35 24.87 7.50
C SER A 28 2.28 23.84 7.13
N PHE A 29 2.62 22.56 7.28
CA PHE A 29 1.71 21.46 7.04
C PHE A 29 1.61 20.54 8.28
N PRO A 30 0.39 20.13 8.70
CA PRO A 30 0.26 19.22 9.83
C PRO A 30 0.88 17.85 9.47
N LYS A 31 1.87 17.43 10.25
CA LYS A 31 2.59 16.17 10.06
C LYS A 31 1.67 14.96 10.35
N PRO A 32 1.81 13.86 9.60
CA PRO A 32 0.91 12.73 9.71
C PRO A 32 1.36 11.73 10.77
N GLU A 33 0.41 10.95 11.28
CA GLU A 33 0.72 9.74 12.03
C GLU A 33 1.22 8.67 11.05
N ILE A 34 2.37 8.05 11.35
CA ILE A 34 2.98 7.00 10.52
C ILE A 34 2.75 5.63 11.16
N LYS A 35 2.22 4.67 10.37
CA LYS A 35 1.99 3.29 10.83
C LYS A 35 2.70 2.28 9.94
N MET A 36 3.42 1.35 10.56
CA MET A 36 4.11 0.24 9.87
C MET A 36 3.26 -1.05 9.84
N ASN A 37 1.95 -0.91 9.65
CA ASN A 37 0.97 -2.00 9.75
C ASN A 37 0.27 -2.31 8.42
N LEU A 38 0.78 -1.82 7.29
CA LEU A 38 0.25 -2.21 5.98
C LEU A 38 0.77 -3.61 5.63
N ARG A 39 -0.12 -4.44 5.07
CA ARG A 39 0.15 -5.83 4.69
C ARG A 39 -0.31 -6.06 3.26
N GLY A 40 0.19 -7.10 2.60
CA GLY A 40 -0.15 -7.39 1.21
C GLY A 40 0.82 -6.76 0.22
N GLU A 41 0.32 -6.48 -0.98
CA GLU A 41 1.12 -6.06 -2.14
C GLU A 41 1.35 -4.54 -2.19
N THR A 42 0.54 -3.78 -1.45
CA THR A 42 0.64 -2.33 -1.41
C THR A 42 1.82 -1.89 -0.52
N ALA A 43 2.67 -1.01 -1.05
CA ALA A 43 3.81 -0.46 -0.33
C ALA A 43 3.45 0.69 0.62
N GLY A 44 2.57 1.60 0.19
CA GLY A 44 2.13 2.78 0.94
C GLY A 44 0.63 3.06 0.77
N GLN A 45 0.03 3.70 1.76
CA GLN A 45 -1.35 4.16 1.71
C GLN A 45 -1.57 5.38 2.61
N ALA A 46 -2.01 6.49 2.01
CA ALA A 46 -2.43 7.69 2.73
C ALA A 46 -3.95 7.70 3.04
N TYR A 47 -4.32 8.00 4.28
CA TYR A 47 -5.67 8.34 4.70
C TYR A 47 -5.77 9.85 4.93
N LEU A 48 -6.19 10.57 3.89
CA LEU A 48 -6.11 12.02 3.81
C LEU A 48 -6.81 12.74 4.97
N GLN A 49 -8.09 12.42 5.21
CA GLN A 49 -8.90 13.07 6.25
C GLN A 49 -8.42 12.80 7.68
N ARG A 50 -7.75 11.67 7.90
CA ARG A 50 -7.23 11.27 9.22
C ARG A 50 -5.79 11.72 9.42
N ASN A 51 -5.15 12.27 8.38
CA ASN A 51 -3.74 12.59 8.33
C ASN A 51 -2.84 11.41 8.76
N ILE A 52 -3.07 10.23 8.18
CA ILE A 52 -2.31 9.00 8.48
C ILE A 52 -1.64 8.49 7.20
N ILE A 53 -0.38 8.06 7.29
CA ILE A 53 0.23 7.21 6.26
C ILE A 53 0.54 5.84 6.84
N ARG A 54 0.18 4.80 6.09
CA ARG A 54 0.51 3.42 6.40
C ARG A 54 1.54 2.91 5.41
N PHE A 55 2.60 2.28 5.91
CA PHE A 55 3.63 1.66 5.11
C PHE A 55 3.76 0.16 5.40
N ASN A 56 4.22 -0.57 4.40
CA ASN A 56 4.50 -2.00 4.49
C ASN A 56 5.96 -2.21 4.89
N ALA A 57 6.19 -2.68 6.12
CA ALA A 57 7.54 -2.85 6.67
C ALA A 57 8.41 -3.85 5.90
N ILE A 58 7.79 -4.90 5.34
CA ILE A 58 8.50 -5.92 4.56
C ILE A 58 8.99 -5.29 3.25
N LEU A 59 8.09 -4.61 2.53
CA LEU A 59 8.44 -3.96 1.26
C LEU A 59 9.42 -2.80 1.46
N LEU A 60 9.34 -2.06 2.56
CA LEU A 60 10.35 -1.06 2.92
C LEU A 60 11.72 -1.71 3.05
N LYS A 61 11.85 -2.77 3.87
CA LYS A 61 13.12 -3.45 4.12
C LYS A 61 13.74 -4.04 2.85
N GLU A 62 12.91 -4.61 1.98
CA GLU A 62 13.37 -5.28 0.75
C GLU A 62 13.69 -4.30 -0.38
N ASN A 63 13.20 -3.06 -0.31
CA ASN A 63 13.31 -2.08 -1.40
C ASN A 63 13.74 -0.68 -0.91
N THR A 64 14.53 -0.63 0.17
CA THR A 64 14.80 0.59 0.97
C THR A 64 15.08 1.84 0.15
N SER A 65 16.03 1.77 -0.78
CA SER A 65 16.45 2.94 -1.58
C SER A 65 15.30 3.53 -2.39
N HIS A 66 14.62 2.70 -3.20
CA HIS A 66 13.47 3.15 -3.98
C HIS A 66 12.30 3.55 -3.08
N PHE A 67 12.07 2.81 -2.00
CA PHE A 67 10.93 3.06 -1.11
C PHE A 67 11.04 4.43 -0.45
N LEU A 68 12.19 4.73 0.18
CA LEU A 68 12.45 6.03 0.79
C LEU A 68 12.40 7.15 -0.25
N LYS A 69 12.98 6.93 -1.44
CA LYS A 69 12.99 7.96 -2.49
C LYS A 69 11.58 8.23 -3.02
N HIS A 70 10.91 7.21 -3.55
CA HIS A 70 9.66 7.33 -4.32
C HIS A 70 8.40 7.03 -3.51
N THR A 71 8.31 5.88 -2.83
CA THR A 71 7.07 5.47 -2.14
C THR A 71 6.70 6.44 -1.03
N VAL A 72 7.67 6.87 -0.23
CA VAL A 72 7.42 7.87 0.84
C VAL A 72 6.97 9.20 0.24
N ALA A 73 7.66 9.67 -0.81
CA ALA A 73 7.29 10.90 -1.51
C ALA A 73 5.88 10.84 -2.11
N HIS A 74 5.50 9.69 -2.68
CA HIS A 74 4.18 9.44 -3.25
C HIS A 74 3.07 9.66 -2.20
N GLU A 75 3.19 9.01 -1.04
CA GLU A 75 2.18 9.12 0.02
C GLU A 75 2.16 10.50 0.67
N VAL A 76 3.34 11.11 0.89
CA VAL A 76 3.43 12.47 1.43
C VAL A 76 2.83 13.50 0.46
N ALA A 77 3.06 13.35 -0.84
CA ALA A 77 2.47 14.22 -1.86
C ALA A 77 0.95 14.18 -1.86
N HIS A 78 0.32 13.02 -1.60
CA HIS A 78 -1.14 12.94 -1.45
C HIS A 78 -1.64 13.78 -0.27
N LEU A 79 -0.97 13.70 0.88
CA LEU A 79 -1.37 14.49 2.05
C LEU A 79 -1.20 15.99 1.82
N ILE A 80 -0.04 16.41 1.32
CA ILE A 80 0.22 17.84 1.08
C ILE A 80 -0.73 18.38 0.02
N ALA A 81 -0.98 17.62 -1.05
CA ALA A 81 -1.95 18.02 -2.06
C ALA A 81 -3.35 18.23 -1.44
N PHE A 82 -3.79 17.29 -0.60
CA PHE A 82 -5.09 17.39 0.06
C PHE A 82 -5.15 18.56 1.06
N GLN A 83 -4.10 18.77 1.85
CA GLN A 83 -4.03 19.83 2.85
C GLN A 83 -4.00 21.22 2.20
N TYR A 84 -3.30 21.38 1.08
CA TYR A 84 -3.16 22.67 0.41
C TYR A 84 -4.32 22.99 -0.54
N TYR A 85 -4.73 22.03 -1.38
CA TYR A 85 -5.73 22.25 -2.43
C TYR A 85 -7.14 21.77 -2.05
N GLY A 86 -7.28 21.07 -0.92
CA GLY A 86 -8.56 20.60 -0.41
C GLY A 86 -9.06 19.29 -1.04
N LYS A 87 -10.27 18.90 -0.65
CA LYS A 87 -10.85 17.55 -0.90
C LYS A 87 -11.27 17.26 -2.35
N ASN A 88 -11.35 18.27 -3.21
CA ASN A 88 -11.91 18.11 -4.57
C ASN A 88 -10.86 17.73 -5.62
N ILE A 89 -9.60 17.56 -5.21
CA ILE A 89 -8.53 17.15 -6.13
C ILE A 89 -8.67 15.68 -6.55
N GLN A 90 -8.24 15.40 -7.78
CA GLN A 90 -8.19 14.03 -8.27
C GLN A 90 -6.97 13.30 -7.68
N PRO A 91 -7.11 12.01 -7.30
CA PRO A 91 -5.96 11.18 -6.96
C PRO A 91 -4.95 11.18 -8.11
N HIS A 92 -3.69 11.48 -7.81
CA HIS A 92 -2.62 11.58 -8.80
C HIS A 92 -2.87 12.64 -9.90
N GLY A 93 -3.75 13.61 -9.64
CA GLY A 93 -4.06 14.73 -10.53
C GLY A 93 -2.94 15.78 -10.62
N MET A 94 -3.22 16.90 -11.29
CA MET A 94 -2.24 17.95 -11.57
C MET A 94 -1.49 18.43 -10.31
N GLN A 95 -2.22 18.65 -9.21
CA GLN A 95 -1.67 19.11 -7.93
C GLN A 95 -0.67 18.11 -7.34
N TRP A 96 -1.03 16.82 -7.35
CA TRP A 96 -0.14 15.76 -6.88
C TRP A 96 1.09 15.62 -7.77
N GLN A 97 0.91 15.65 -9.10
CA GLN A 97 2.03 15.58 -10.05
C GLN A 97 2.97 16.77 -9.91
N TRP A 98 2.44 17.97 -9.64
CA TRP A 98 3.22 19.17 -9.37
C TRP A 98 4.10 19.01 -8.13
N ILE A 99 3.52 18.51 -7.03
CA ILE A 99 4.30 18.25 -5.81
C ILE A 99 5.40 17.22 -6.09
N MET A 100 5.10 16.12 -6.76
CA MET A 100 6.10 15.11 -7.09
C MET A 100 7.24 15.68 -7.95
N LYS A 101 6.91 16.30 -9.08
CA LYS A 101 7.92 16.71 -10.09
C LYS A 101 8.62 18.02 -9.74
N THR A 102 7.87 19.00 -9.26
CA THR A 102 8.38 20.37 -9.05
C THR A 102 8.88 20.56 -7.63
N VAL A 103 8.10 20.14 -6.63
CA VAL A 103 8.46 20.36 -5.21
C VAL A 103 9.47 19.33 -4.73
N PHE A 104 9.27 18.06 -5.08
CA PHE A 104 10.14 16.97 -4.63
C PHE A 104 11.22 16.56 -5.63
N SER A 105 11.16 17.04 -6.87
CA SER A 105 12.08 16.64 -7.94
C SER A 105 12.12 15.12 -8.18
N ILE A 106 10.96 14.46 -8.14
CA ILE A 106 10.79 13.01 -8.28
C ILE A 106 9.77 12.72 -9.40
N PRO A 107 10.02 11.72 -10.27
CA PRO A 107 9.04 11.26 -11.23
C PRO A 107 7.69 10.92 -10.58
N ALA A 108 6.60 11.35 -11.21
CA ALA A 108 5.23 11.14 -10.73
C ALA A 108 4.72 9.71 -11.05
N ASP A 109 5.51 8.71 -10.70
CA ASP A 109 5.18 7.31 -10.93
C ASP A 109 4.11 6.85 -9.96
N ARG A 110 3.09 6.16 -10.50
CA ARG A 110 1.94 5.70 -9.72
C ARG A 110 2.14 4.31 -9.13
N CYS A 111 3.02 3.52 -9.73
CA CYS A 111 3.19 2.11 -9.43
C CYS A 111 4.66 1.80 -9.20
N HIS A 112 4.91 0.82 -8.33
CA HIS A 112 6.21 0.18 -8.18
C HIS A 112 6.17 -1.21 -8.78
N ASN A 113 7.34 -1.78 -9.06
CA ASN A 113 7.49 -3.16 -9.52
C ASN A 113 8.17 -4.06 -8.46
N TYR A 114 7.96 -3.76 -7.17
CA TYR A 114 8.50 -4.58 -6.08
C TYR A 114 8.03 -6.03 -6.18
N ASN A 115 8.93 -6.96 -5.88
CA ASN A 115 8.53 -8.32 -5.57
C ASN A 115 7.77 -8.32 -4.24
N THR A 116 6.53 -8.79 -4.25
CA THR A 116 5.64 -8.76 -3.08
C THR A 116 5.44 -10.13 -2.44
N ALA A 117 6.14 -11.17 -2.91
CA ALA A 117 5.92 -12.55 -2.47
C ALA A 117 6.04 -12.73 -0.94
N ASN A 118 7.00 -12.05 -0.31
CA ASN A 118 7.23 -12.10 1.14
C ASN A 118 6.22 -11.26 1.94
N ALA A 119 5.67 -10.20 1.32
CA ALA A 119 4.74 -9.28 1.97
C ALA A 119 3.26 -9.70 1.82
N ALA A 120 2.94 -10.42 0.74
CA ALA A 120 1.59 -10.79 0.34
C ALA A 120 1.27 -12.25 0.64
N VAL A 121 1.02 -12.53 1.91
CA VAL A 121 0.56 -13.86 2.34
C VAL A 121 -0.84 -14.12 1.80
N ARG A 122 -1.02 -15.28 1.16
CA ARG A 122 -2.31 -15.74 0.60
C ARG A 122 -2.64 -17.12 1.20
N PRO A 123 -3.11 -17.16 2.45
CA PRO A 123 -3.17 -18.41 3.22
C PRO A 123 -4.39 -19.27 2.82
N PHE A 124 -5.42 -18.67 2.22
CA PHE A 124 -6.67 -19.36 1.92
C PHE A 124 -6.57 -20.14 0.62
N LEU A 125 -6.76 -21.46 0.70
CA LEU A 125 -6.75 -22.35 -0.44
C LEU A 125 -8.15 -22.50 -1.01
N TYR A 126 -8.25 -22.36 -2.32
CA TYR A 126 -9.48 -22.55 -3.07
C TYR A 126 -9.23 -23.55 -4.19
N GLN A 127 -10.25 -24.32 -4.54
CA GLN A 127 -10.21 -25.30 -5.61
C GLN A 127 -11.14 -24.92 -6.74
N CYS A 128 -10.68 -25.15 -7.96
CA CYS A 128 -11.50 -25.13 -9.15
C CYS A 128 -11.77 -26.58 -9.60
N GLN A 129 -12.87 -26.80 -10.31
CA GLN A 129 -13.15 -28.09 -10.97
C GLN A 129 -12.17 -28.44 -12.10
N CYS A 130 -11.31 -27.52 -12.55
CA CYS A 130 -10.24 -27.87 -13.47
C CYS A 130 -9.25 -28.82 -12.77
N LYS A 131 -8.77 -29.83 -13.50
CA LYS A 131 -7.81 -30.81 -12.98
C LYS A 131 -6.62 -30.12 -12.29
N ASN A 132 -6.35 -30.51 -11.04
CA ASN A 132 -5.22 -30.07 -10.22
C ASN A 132 -5.09 -28.54 -10.03
N LYS A 133 -6.19 -27.78 -10.13
CA LYS A 133 -6.14 -26.31 -10.06
C LYS A 133 -6.48 -25.80 -8.65
N ILE A 134 -5.44 -25.68 -7.82
CA ILE A 134 -5.49 -25.01 -6.51
C ILE A 134 -5.10 -23.54 -6.67
N ILE A 135 -5.86 -22.64 -6.04
CA ILE A 135 -5.69 -21.19 -6.14
C ILE A 135 -5.60 -20.60 -4.73
N ARG A 136 -4.57 -19.78 -4.49
CA ARG A 136 -4.42 -19.04 -3.23
C ARG A 136 -5.13 -17.70 -3.28
N PHE A 137 -6.05 -17.47 -2.36
CA PHE A 137 -6.77 -16.20 -2.20
C PHE A 137 -6.11 -15.35 -1.11
N SER A 138 -6.12 -14.04 -1.31
CA SER A 138 -5.79 -13.08 -0.26
C SER A 138 -6.92 -13.00 0.76
N SER A 139 -6.63 -12.46 1.95
CA SER A 139 -7.65 -12.23 2.99
C SER A 139 -8.82 -11.37 2.50
N THR A 140 -8.57 -10.40 1.61
CA THR A 140 -9.63 -9.59 0.99
C THR A 140 -10.55 -10.43 0.10
N ARG A 141 -9.99 -11.31 -0.74
CA ARG A 141 -10.80 -12.17 -1.61
C ARG A 141 -11.58 -13.18 -0.80
N HIS A 142 -10.96 -13.80 0.20
CA HIS A 142 -11.61 -14.72 1.13
C HIS A 142 -12.77 -14.03 1.87
N LYS A 143 -12.56 -12.83 2.45
CA LYS A 143 -13.64 -12.06 3.10
C LYS A 143 -14.79 -11.72 2.15
N ARG A 144 -14.49 -11.40 0.89
CA ARG A 144 -15.55 -11.18 -0.13
C ARG A 144 -16.36 -12.45 -0.41
N VAL A 145 -15.71 -13.62 -0.43
CA VAL A 145 -16.43 -14.91 -0.54
C VAL A 145 -17.34 -15.12 0.66
N GLN A 146 -16.84 -14.88 1.88
CA GLN A 146 -17.66 -14.95 3.11
C GLN A 146 -18.85 -13.97 3.11
N GLN A 147 -18.76 -12.89 2.34
CA GLN A 147 -19.84 -11.92 2.11
C GLN A 147 -20.74 -12.26 0.91
N GLY A 148 -20.60 -13.46 0.32
CA GLY A 148 -21.44 -13.95 -0.78
C GLY A 148 -20.90 -13.70 -2.19
N THR A 149 -19.67 -13.16 -2.34
CA THR A 149 -19.07 -13.01 -3.67
C THR A 149 -18.66 -14.36 -4.25
N ILE A 150 -19.17 -14.71 -5.43
CA ILE A 150 -18.76 -15.92 -6.15
C ILE A 150 -17.69 -15.56 -7.18
N TYR A 151 -16.48 -16.13 -7.03
CA TYR A 151 -15.44 -16.03 -8.05
C TYR A 151 -15.55 -17.19 -9.03
N GLN A 152 -15.46 -16.90 -10.32
CA GLN A 152 -15.48 -17.91 -11.38
C GLN A 152 -14.09 -18.14 -11.96
N CYS A 153 -13.82 -19.38 -12.36
CA CYS A 153 -12.62 -19.73 -13.09
C CYS A 153 -12.63 -19.09 -14.48
N ARG A 154 -11.55 -18.41 -14.87
CA ARG A 154 -11.44 -17.80 -16.20
C ARG A 154 -11.52 -18.83 -17.34
N THR A 155 -11.10 -20.06 -17.07
CA THR A 155 -11.04 -21.18 -18.03
C THR A 155 -12.37 -21.91 -18.16
N CYS A 156 -12.87 -22.55 -17.10
CA CYS A 156 -14.08 -23.38 -17.16
C CYS A 156 -15.37 -22.65 -16.76
N LYS A 157 -15.29 -21.38 -16.34
CA LYS A 157 -16.42 -20.56 -15.84
C LYS A 157 -17.13 -21.05 -14.57
N ASN A 158 -16.78 -22.24 -14.08
CA ASN A 158 -17.36 -22.76 -12.84
C ASN A 158 -16.89 -21.97 -11.60
N PRO A 159 -17.70 -21.96 -10.52
CA PRO A 159 -17.32 -21.37 -9.24
C PRO A 159 -16.01 -21.95 -8.70
N ILE A 160 -15.22 -21.09 -8.07
CA ILE A 160 -14.03 -21.44 -7.30
C ILE A 160 -14.46 -21.54 -5.84
N VAL A 161 -14.31 -22.72 -5.25
CA VAL A 161 -14.81 -23.06 -3.90
C VAL A 161 -13.67 -23.14 -2.90
N GLU A 162 -13.94 -22.76 -1.66
CA GLU A 162 -12.94 -22.82 -0.59
C GLU A 162 -12.61 -24.27 -0.26
N ILE A 163 -11.33 -24.58 -0.06
CA ILE A 163 -10.91 -25.84 0.53
C ILE A 163 -10.98 -25.65 2.04
N ILE A 164 -12.12 -26.02 2.62
CA ILE A 164 -12.27 -26.08 4.06
C ILE A 164 -11.44 -27.29 4.52
N SER A 165 -10.28 -27.06 5.12
CA SER A 165 -9.59 -28.13 5.84
C SER A 165 -10.44 -28.43 7.07
N ASP A 166 -11.05 -29.61 7.13
CA ASP A 166 -11.54 -30.15 8.40
C ASP A 166 -10.35 -30.15 9.37
N GLN A 167 -10.42 -29.32 10.42
CA GLN A 167 -9.63 -29.65 11.61
C GLN A 167 -10.26 -30.90 12.20
N PRO A 168 -9.48 -31.92 12.61
CA PRO A 168 -10.04 -33.01 13.37
C PRO A 168 -10.63 -32.41 14.64
N SER A 169 -11.92 -32.67 14.88
CA SER A 169 -12.54 -32.47 16.18
C SER A 169 -11.65 -33.13 17.23
N CYS A 170 -11.12 -32.33 18.17
CA CYS A 170 -10.52 -32.88 19.37
C CYS A 170 -11.65 -33.58 20.13
N GLN A 171 -11.64 -34.91 20.09
CA GLN A 171 -12.25 -35.75 21.13
C GLN A 171 -11.35 -35.73 22.36
#